data_AF-A0A817YTV9-F1
#
_entry.id   AF-A0A817YTV9-F1
#
_cell.length_a   1.000
_cell.length_b   1.000
_cell.length_c   1.000
_cell.angle_alpha   90.00
_cell.angle_beta   90.00
_cell.angle_gamma   90.00
#
_symmetry.space_group_name_H-M   'P 1'
#
loop_
_entity.id
_entity.type
_entity.pdbx_description
1 polymer ?
#
loop_
_entity_poly.entity_id
_entity_poly.type
_entity_poly.pdbx_seq_one_letter_code
_entity_poly.pdbx_strand_id
1 'polypeptide(L)'
;RTCSPACASYQQCVEGVCIGQGTLSFTLTWSRIGDGDIVITIPNGNTIFYGQRGPNTLTNNGQLDVDDQRGMGPENVFWNATQPDNGIYLICFQQFAFTSFASPTNPLTATVVVKQTGQAPQTLTKTFTQRMPVPLPNVCRTTDDTYIGSVTY
;
A
#
# COMPACT_ATOMS: atom_id res chain seq x y z
N ARG A 1 -13.66 1.32 -11.34
CA ARG A 1 -15.05 1.64 -10.88
C ARG A 1 -15.18 3.15 -10.67
N THR A 2 -16.37 3.74 -10.75
CA THR A 2 -16.60 5.18 -10.53
C THR A 2 -17.09 5.44 -9.11
N CYS A 3 -16.66 6.55 -8.50
CA CYS A 3 -17.13 6.98 -7.19
C CYS A 3 -18.37 7.87 -7.38
N SER A 4 -19.43 7.58 -6.62
CA SER A 4 -20.66 8.37 -6.60
C SER A 4 -21.14 8.50 -5.14
N PRO A 5 -21.17 9.70 -4.54
CA PRO A 5 -20.79 10.99 -5.13
C PRO A 5 -19.31 11.05 -5.55
N ALA A 6 -18.98 12.03 -6.41
CA ALA A 6 -17.60 12.25 -6.84
C ALA A 6 -16.70 12.57 -5.63
N CYS A 7 -15.43 12.16 -5.72
CA CYS A 7 -14.45 12.44 -4.67
C CYS A 7 -14.13 13.94 -4.57
N ALA A 8 -13.67 14.37 -3.39
CA ALA A 8 -13.19 15.73 -3.20
C ALA A 8 -11.94 16.01 -4.06
N SER A 9 -11.59 17.29 -4.27
CA SER A 9 -10.44 17.70 -5.09
C SER A 9 -9.08 17.18 -4.59
N TYR A 10 -8.97 16.90 -3.30
CA TYR A 10 -7.79 16.31 -2.65
C TYR A 10 -7.86 14.78 -2.55
N GLN A 11 -8.78 14.15 -3.28
CA GLN A 11 -8.96 12.71 -3.33
C GLN A 11 -8.96 12.21 -4.77
N GLN A 12 -8.69 10.92 -4.91
CA GLN A 12 -8.77 10.17 -6.16
C GLN A 12 -9.73 8.99 -5.97
N CYS A 13 -10.43 8.62 -7.04
CA CYS A 13 -11.29 7.44 -7.01
C CYS A 13 -10.51 6.20 -7.42
N VAL A 14 -10.44 5.20 -6.55
CA VAL A 14 -9.84 3.89 -6.85
C VAL A 14 -10.80 2.81 -6.39
N GLU A 15 -11.15 1.89 -7.29
CA GLU A 15 -12.14 0.83 -7.03
C GLU A 15 -13.46 1.29 -6.41
N GLY A 16 -13.88 2.54 -6.68
CA GLY A 16 -15.13 3.10 -6.15
C GLY A 16 -15.00 3.66 -4.73
N VAL A 17 -13.79 3.70 -4.19
CA VAL A 17 -13.43 4.32 -2.91
C VAL A 17 -12.68 5.62 -3.18
N CYS A 18 -13.07 6.69 -2.48
CA CYS A 18 -12.32 7.95 -2.49
C CYS A 18 -11.16 7.86 -1.51
N ILE A 19 -9.94 7.86 -2.04
CA ILE A 19 -8.70 7.80 -1.27
C ILE A 19 -7.97 9.15 -1.35
N GLY A 20 -7.23 9.49 -0.31
CA GLY A 20 -6.37 10.65 -0.24
C GLY A 20 -5.23 10.58 -1.25
N GLN A 21 -4.74 11.76 -1.62
CA GLN A 21 -3.58 11.93 -2.47
C GLN A 21 -2.73 13.10 -1.97
N GLY A 22 -1.49 13.18 -2.47
CA GLY A 22 -0.56 14.21 -2.08
C GLY A 22 0.70 14.18 -2.93
N THR A 23 1.82 14.70 -2.40
CA THR A 23 3.09 14.78 -3.13
C THR A 23 3.73 13.42 -3.39
N LEU A 24 3.44 12.46 -2.52
CA LEU A 24 3.74 11.03 -2.66
C LEU A 24 2.51 10.24 -2.22
N SER A 25 2.13 9.22 -3.00
CA SER A 25 1.11 8.25 -2.59
C SER A 25 1.43 6.84 -3.10
N PHE A 26 1.09 5.85 -2.29
CA PHE A 26 1.14 4.42 -2.59
C PHE A 26 -0.28 3.86 -2.49
N THR A 27 -0.82 3.39 -3.61
CA THR A 27 -2.15 2.78 -3.63
C THR A 27 -2.03 1.30 -4.00
N LEU A 28 -2.33 0.43 -3.06
CA LEU A 28 -2.30 -1.01 -3.19
C LEU A 28 -3.69 -1.54 -3.58
N THR A 29 -3.72 -2.48 -4.52
CA THR A 29 -4.88 -3.32 -4.84
C THR A 29 -4.41 -4.77 -5.03
N TRP A 30 -5.33 -5.73 -4.97
CA TRP A 30 -4.98 -7.14 -5.14
C TRP A 30 -6.06 -7.93 -5.90
N SER A 31 -5.69 -9.10 -6.41
CA SER A 31 -6.47 -9.80 -7.45
C SER A 31 -7.63 -10.68 -6.94
N ARG A 32 -7.89 -10.73 -5.63
CA ARG A 32 -8.89 -11.63 -5.03
C ARG A 32 -9.45 -11.07 -3.74
N ILE A 33 -10.72 -11.31 -3.44
CA ILE A 33 -11.34 -10.88 -2.18
C ILE A 33 -10.55 -11.37 -0.95
N GLY A 34 -10.25 -10.46 -0.04
CA GLY A 34 -9.59 -10.73 1.24
C GLY A 34 -9.22 -9.45 1.98
N ASP A 35 -8.43 -9.64 3.03
CA ASP A 35 -7.81 -8.60 3.85
C ASP A 35 -6.31 -8.61 3.61
N GLY A 36 -5.81 -7.56 2.96
CA GLY A 36 -4.42 -7.47 2.55
C GLY A 36 -3.81 -6.11 2.89
N ASP A 37 -2.79 -6.12 3.74
CA ASP A 37 -2.17 -4.89 4.24
C ASP A 37 -1.01 -4.41 3.36
N ILE A 38 -0.90 -3.09 3.21
CA ILE A 38 0.31 -2.40 2.77
C ILE A 38 1.21 -2.14 3.99
N VAL A 39 2.49 -2.46 3.84
CA VAL A 39 3.52 -2.07 4.80
C VAL A 39 4.57 -1.27 4.05
N ILE A 40 4.72 0.00 4.45
CA ILE A 40 5.72 0.91 3.89
C ILE A 40 6.80 1.12 4.94
N THR A 41 8.05 0.75 4.64
CA THR A 41 9.21 1.24 5.40
C THR A 41 9.70 2.53 4.75
N ILE A 42 9.70 3.62 5.52
CA ILE A 42 10.11 4.96 5.08
C ILE A 42 11.63 5.15 5.25
N PRO A 43 12.25 6.19 4.65
CA PRO A 43 13.71 6.34 4.60
C PRO A 43 14.43 6.31 5.95
N ASN A 44 13.80 6.79 7.03
CA ASN A 44 14.37 6.77 8.38
C ASN A 44 14.25 5.40 9.09
N GLY A 45 13.68 4.39 8.44
CA GLY A 45 13.49 3.03 8.96
C GLY A 45 12.17 2.79 9.69
N ASN A 46 11.37 3.83 9.96
CA ASN A 46 10.03 3.65 10.53
C ASN A 46 9.07 3.03 9.50
N THR A 47 7.89 2.61 9.97
CA THR A 47 6.90 1.93 9.14
C THR A 47 5.53 2.58 9.18
N ILE A 48 4.80 2.47 8.08
CA ILE A 48 3.37 2.79 7.99
C ILE A 48 2.66 1.49 7.64
N PHE A 49 1.69 1.09 8.47
CA PHE A 49 0.90 -0.14 8.35
C PHE A 49 -0.40 -0.01 9.17
N TYR A 50 -1.28 -1.01 9.15
CA TYR A 50 -2.59 -0.95 9.82
C TYR A 50 -2.52 -0.54 11.30
N GLY A 51 -1.47 -0.95 12.03
CA GLY A 51 -1.24 -0.61 13.44
C GLY A 51 -0.53 0.73 13.67
N GLN A 52 0.02 1.36 12.62
CA GLN A 52 0.71 2.64 12.67
C GLN A 52 0.32 3.49 11.45
N ARG A 53 -0.93 3.96 11.45
CA ARG A 53 -1.54 4.61 10.26
C ARG A 53 -1.09 6.04 10.03
N GLY A 54 -0.68 6.77 11.07
CA GLY A 54 -0.42 8.22 10.94
C GLY A 54 -1.66 9.03 10.57
N PRO A 55 -1.53 10.33 10.25
CA PRO A 55 -0.27 11.08 10.20
C PRO A 55 0.22 11.42 11.62
N ASN A 56 1.49 11.14 11.90
CA ASN A 56 2.15 11.49 13.16
C ASN A 56 3.68 11.48 13.00
N THR A 57 4.41 11.75 14.09
CA THR A 57 5.88 11.77 14.08
C THR A 57 6.53 10.42 13.76
N LEU A 58 5.88 9.29 14.07
CA LEU A 58 6.43 7.95 13.76
C LEU A 58 6.30 7.60 12.27
N THR A 59 5.36 8.22 11.57
CA THR A 59 5.09 8.01 10.14
C THR A 59 5.64 9.13 9.26
N ASN A 60 6.39 10.08 9.85
CA ASN A 60 6.83 11.33 9.23
C ASN A 60 5.68 12.01 8.48
N ASN A 61 4.51 12.08 9.14
CA ASN A 61 3.26 12.63 8.64
C ASN A 61 2.65 11.91 7.41
N GLY A 62 3.14 10.72 7.05
CA GLY A 62 2.45 9.85 6.11
C GLY A 62 1.19 9.25 6.73
N GLN A 63 0.14 9.09 5.93
CA GLN A 63 -1.17 8.63 6.41
C GLN A 63 -1.66 7.43 5.61
N LEU A 64 -2.05 6.36 6.31
CA LEU A 64 -2.85 5.24 5.81
C LEU A 64 -4.33 5.53 6.06
N ASP A 65 -5.06 5.95 5.02
CA ASP A 65 -6.46 6.37 5.14
C ASP A 65 -7.49 5.31 4.77
N VAL A 66 -7.12 4.33 3.94
CA VAL A 66 -7.99 3.20 3.61
C VAL A 66 -7.28 1.88 3.88
N ASP A 67 -8.04 0.98 4.50
CA ASP A 67 -7.70 -0.38 4.93
C ASP A 67 -8.93 -1.23 4.56
N ASP A 68 -8.84 -1.93 3.43
CA ASP A 68 -9.93 -2.74 2.90
C ASP A 68 -9.77 -4.20 3.34
N GLN A 69 -10.58 -4.58 4.32
CA GLN A 69 -10.50 -5.90 4.96
C GLN A 69 -11.33 -6.98 4.24
N ARG A 70 -12.09 -6.63 3.19
CA ARG A 70 -13.10 -7.53 2.59
C ARG A 70 -13.19 -7.47 1.08
N GLY A 71 -12.50 -6.56 0.42
CA GLY A 71 -12.53 -6.38 -1.01
C GLY A 71 -11.23 -6.77 -1.69
N MET A 72 -10.88 -6.00 -2.72
CA MET A 72 -9.70 -6.18 -3.57
C MET A 72 -8.77 -4.97 -3.44
N GLY A 73 -8.90 -4.25 -2.33
CA GLY A 73 -8.34 -2.92 -2.12
C GLY A 73 -9.35 -1.81 -2.46
N PRO A 74 -8.94 -0.55 -2.26
CA PRO A 74 -7.56 -0.15 -2.06
C PRO A 74 -7.10 -0.20 -0.60
N GLU A 75 -5.80 -0.39 -0.38
CA GLU A 75 -5.12 0.31 0.72
C GLU A 75 -4.37 1.52 0.16
N ASN A 76 -4.26 2.58 0.94
CA ASN A 76 -3.64 3.81 0.47
C ASN A 76 -2.83 4.51 1.56
N VAL A 77 -1.58 4.86 1.22
CA VAL A 77 -0.66 5.66 2.04
C VAL A 77 -0.25 6.92 1.29
N PHE A 78 -0.34 8.10 1.89
CA PHE A 78 0.00 9.37 1.22
C PHE A 78 0.52 10.46 2.16
N TRP A 79 1.13 11.49 1.58
CA TRP A 79 1.60 12.71 2.27
C TRP A 79 0.93 13.96 1.66
N ASN A 80 -0.01 14.57 2.38
CA ASN A 80 -0.83 15.67 1.86
C ASN A 80 -0.19 17.07 1.92
N ALA A 81 0.54 17.39 2.99
CA ALA A 81 0.97 18.75 3.28
C ALA A 81 2.46 18.85 3.69
N THR A 82 3.04 17.77 4.20
CA THR A 82 4.47 17.72 4.53
C THR A 82 5.23 17.09 3.37
N GLN A 83 6.40 17.64 3.04
CA GLN A 83 7.30 16.99 2.11
C GLN A 83 7.73 15.62 2.69
N PRO A 84 7.47 14.51 1.99
CA PRO A 84 8.01 13.21 2.37
C PRO A 84 9.54 13.27 2.42
N ASP A 85 10.14 12.44 3.28
CA ASP A 85 11.59 12.31 3.35
C ASP A 85 12.16 11.88 1.99
N ASN A 86 13.28 12.49 1.59
CA ASN A 86 14.01 12.02 0.43
C ASN A 86 14.67 10.68 0.76
N GLY A 87 14.62 9.72 -0.17
CA GLY A 87 15.27 8.42 0.00
C GLY A 87 14.42 7.26 -0.45
N ILE A 88 14.81 6.06 0.01
CA ILE A 88 14.21 4.80 -0.44
C ILE A 88 13.03 4.43 0.45
N TYR A 89 11.89 4.21 -0.19
CA TYR A 89 10.70 3.63 0.40
C TYR A 89 10.60 2.17 -0.02
N LEU A 90 10.42 1.25 0.94
CA LEU A 90 10.22 -0.17 0.67
C LEU A 90 8.74 -0.51 0.81
N ILE A 91 8.19 -1.20 -0.18
CA ILE A 91 6.78 -1.56 -0.25
C ILE A 91 6.61 -3.07 -0.12
N CYS A 92 5.83 -3.49 0.87
CA CYS A 92 5.45 -4.87 1.09
C CYS A 92 3.93 -5.03 1.09
N PHE A 93 3.48 -6.22 0.71
CA PHE A 93 2.09 -6.65 0.82
C PHE A 93 1.98 -7.84 1.75
N GLN A 94 0.99 -7.83 2.62
CA GLN A 94 0.73 -8.90 3.57
C GLN A 94 -0.60 -9.58 3.29
N GLN A 95 -0.61 -10.91 3.31
CA GLN A 95 -1.81 -11.73 3.19
C GLN A 95 -2.41 -11.98 4.58
N PHE A 96 -3.10 -11.00 5.17
CA PHE A 96 -3.60 -11.11 6.54
C PHE A 96 -4.75 -12.11 6.67
N ALA A 97 -5.85 -11.90 5.94
CA ALA A 97 -6.99 -12.81 5.97
C ALA A 97 -7.60 -13.00 4.58
N PHE A 98 -7.28 -14.13 3.95
CA PHE A 98 -7.86 -14.54 2.67
C PHE A 98 -8.63 -15.84 2.84
N THR A 99 -9.79 -15.96 2.19
CA THR A 99 -10.56 -17.23 2.13
C THR A 99 -9.74 -18.37 1.53
N SER A 100 -8.88 -18.03 0.57
CA SER A 100 -7.84 -18.90 0.04
C SER A 100 -6.52 -18.13 -0.04
N PHE A 101 -5.49 -18.58 0.66
CA PHE A 101 -4.15 -18.04 0.54
C PHE A 101 -3.53 -18.36 -0.83
N ALA A 102 -2.50 -17.59 -1.20
CA ALA A 102 -1.74 -17.84 -2.42
C ALA A 102 -1.15 -19.27 -2.45
N SER A 103 -1.27 -19.91 -3.62
CA SER A 103 -0.66 -21.21 -3.92
C SER A 103 -0.29 -21.26 -5.42
N PRO A 104 0.48 -22.25 -5.89
CA PRO A 104 0.85 -22.33 -7.31
C PRO A 104 -0.37 -22.45 -8.25
N THR A 105 -1.45 -23.08 -7.79
CA THR A 105 -2.70 -23.27 -8.55
C THR A 105 -3.73 -22.17 -8.32
N ASN A 106 -3.51 -21.30 -7.33
CA ASN A 106 -4.38 -20.17 -7.01
C ASN A 106 -3.51 -18.96 -6.59
N PRO A 107 -2.80 -18.34 -7.55
CA PRO A 107 -1.92 -17.22 -7.27
C PRO A 107 -2.69 -16.01 -6.77
N LEU A 108 -2.00 -15.10 -6.08
CA LEU A 108 -2.52 -13.80 -5.66
C LEU A 108 -1.59 -12.73 -6.19
N THR A 109 -2.12 -11.75 -6.91
CA THR A 109 -1.32 -10.64 -7.44
C THR A 109 -1.65 -9.37 -6.69
N ALA A 110 -0.61 -8.70 -6.17
CA ALA A 110 -0.70 -7.37 -5.59
C ALA A 110 -0.14 -6.34 -6.58
N THR A 111 -0.81 -5.21 -6.71
CA THR A 111 -0.41 -4.09 -7.56
C THR A 111 -0.39 -2.80 -6.75
N VAL A 112 0.74 -2.11 -6.76
CA VAL A 112 0.92 -0.81 -6.11
C VAL A 112 1.15 0.24 -7.17
N VAL A 113 0.28 1.24 -7.21
CA VAL A 113 0.48 2.45 -8.01
C VAL A 113 1.14 3.50 -7.12
N VAL A 114 2.31 3.96 -7.54
CA VAL A 114 3.06 5.03 -6.89
C VAL A 114 2.89 6.30 -7.70
N LYS A 115 2.44 7.37 -7.04
CA LYS A 115 2.39 8.71 -7.64
C LYS A 115 3.31 9.64 -6.89
N GLN A 116 4.09 10.40 -7.64
CA GLN A 116 5.00 11.43 -7.15
C GLN A 116 4.75 12.70 -7.97
N THR A 117 4.66 13.84 -7.31
CA THR A 117 4.47 15.12 -8.01
C THR A 117 5.59 15.34 -9.03
N GLY A 118 5.22 15.64 -10.28
CA GLY A 118 6.17 15.90 -11.35
C GLY A 118 6.77 14.65 -12.01
N GLN A 119 6.37 13.45 -11.60
CA GLN A 119 6.79 12.19 -12.22
C GLN A 119 5.60 11.44 -12.83
N ALA A 120 5.87 10.63 -13.85
CA ALA A 120 4.88 9.67 -14.34
C ALA A 120 4.57 8.64 -13.24
N PRO A 121 3.30 8.21 -13.08
CA PRO A 121 2.96 7.15 -12.13
C PRO A 121 3.76 5.87 -12.40
N GLN A 122 4.29 5.26 -11.34
CA GLN A 122 4.98 3.97 -11.41
C GLN A 122 4.03 2.88 -10.96
N THR A 123 4.10 1.70 -11.58
CA THR A 123 3.30 0.53 -11.18
C THR A 123 4.24 -0.60 -10.79
N LEU A 124 4.11 -1.08 -9.55
CA LEU A 124 4.83 -2.22 -9.03
C LEU A 124 3.85 -3.38 -8.89
N THR A 125 4.22 -4.56 -9.38
CA THR A 125 3.36 -5.74 -9.31
C THR A 125 4.15 -6.94 -8.83
N LYS A 126 3.57 -7.71 -7.91
CA LYS A 126 4.11 -9.00 -7.47
C LYS A 126 3.02 -10.05 -7.43
N THR A 127 3.33 -11.23 -7.97
CA THR A 127 2.46 -12.42 -7.87
C THR A 127 3.03 -13.37 -6.83
N PHE A 128 2.20 -13.71 -5.86
CA PHE A 128 2.48 -14.65 -4.79
C PHE A 128 1.88 -16.00 -5.15
N THR A 129 2.69 -17.05 -5.04
CA THR A 129 2.30 -18.45 -5.28
C THR A 129 2.43 -19.30 -4.01
N GLN A 130 2.61 -18.66 -2.86
CA GLN A 130 2.70 -19.33 -1.57
C GLN A 130 2.12 -18.46 -0.47
N ARG A 131 1.59 -19.11 0.56
CA ARG A 131 1.18 -18.44 1.80
C ARG A 131 2.41 -17.83 2.45
N MET A 132 2.28 -16.58 2.91
CA MET A 132 3.34 -15.91 3.66
C MET A 132 3.52 -16.56 5.03
N PRO A 133 4.77 -16.67 5.54
CA PRO A 133 5.03 -17.12 6.90
C PRO A 133 4.33 -16.22 7.93
N VAL A 134 3.85 -16.82 9.02
CA VAL A 134 3.30 -16.11 10.18
C VAL A 134 4.26 -16.22 11.37
N PRO A 135 4.43 -15.18 12.20
CA PRO A 135 3.73 -13.89 12.17
C PRO A 135 4.16 -12.99 11.00
N LEU A 136 3.23 -12.17 10.51
CA LEU A 136 3.49 -11.20 9.46
C LEU A 136 4.35 -10.04 10.01
N PRO A 137 5.38 -9.57 9.29
CA PRO A 137 6.31 -8.57 9.81
C PRO A 137 5.77 -7.15 9.69
N ASN A 138 5.69 -6.39 10.79
CA ASN A 138 5.27 -4.97 10.77
C ASN A 138 6.31 -4.01 10.15
N VAL A 139 7.27 -4.55 9.41
CA VAL A 139 8.36 -3.86 8.72
C VAL A 139 8.57 -4.50 7.36
N CYS A 140 8.90 -3.68 6.37
CA CYS A 140 9.23 -4.16 5.04
C CYS A 140 10.74 -4.20 4.84
N ARG A 141 11.27 -5.34 4.43
CA ARG A 141 12.68 -5.51 4.03
C ARG A 141 12.76 -6.12 2.64
N THR A 142 13.84 -5.85 1.92
CA THR A 142 14.09 -6.41 0.58
C THR A 142 14.23 -7.93 0.57
N THR A 143 14.51 -8.54 1.72
CA THR A 143 14.61 -9.99 1.92
C THR A 143 13.28 -10.66 2.24
N ASP A 144 12.22 -9.89 2.50
CA ASP A 144 10.96 -10.46 2.94
C ASP A 144 10.18 -11.04 1.75
N ASP A 145 9.53 -12.17 1.97
CA ASP A 145 8.62 -12.77 0.97
C ASP A 145 7.49 -11.81 0.58
N THR A 146 7.15 -10.85 1.45
CA THR A 146 6.14 -9.80 1.28
C THR A 146 6.59 -8.64 0.38
N TYR A 147 7.89 -8.49 0.13
CA TYR A 147 8.48 -7.36 -0.61
C TYR A 147 8.01 -7.29 -2.06
N ILE A 148 7.34 -6.19 -2.44
CA ILE A 148 6.91 -5.92 -3.82
C ILE A 148 8.01 -5.20 -4.59
N GLY A 149 8.60 -4.17 -3.99
CA GLY A 149 9.55 -3.30 -4.66
C GLY A 149 9.89 -2.07 -3.83
N SER A 150 10.67 -1.17 -4.42
CA SER A 150 11.07 0.08 -3.80
C SER A 150 10.95 1.25 -4.78
N VAL A 151 10.82 2.44 -4.23
CA VAL A 151 10.88 3.70 -4.99
C VAL A 151 11.77 4.69 -4.27
N THR A 152 12.36 5.61 -5.02
CA THR A 152 13.07 6.78 -4.47
C THR A 152 12.19 8.01 -4.63
N TYR A 153 11.98 8.75 -3.54
CA TYR A 153 11.40 10.10 -3.56
C TYR A 153 12.51 11.14 -3.48
#